data_AF-R6LVT1-F1
#
_entry.id   AF-R6LVT1-F1
#
_cell.length_a   1.000
_cell.length_b   1.000
_cell.length_c   1.000
_cell.angle_alpha   90.00
_cell.angle_beta   90.00
_cell.angle_gamma   90.00
#
_symmetry.space_group_name_H-M   'P 1'
#
loop_
_entity.id
_entity.type
_entity.pdbx_description
1 polymer ?
#
loop_
_entity_poly.entity_id
_entity_poly.type
_entity_poly.pdbx_seq_one_letter_code
_entity_poly.pdbx_strand_id
1 'polypeptide(L)'
;MVVIKPSGVPYDGMTAEDMVVVDLDGNVVEGKWKPSSDTPTHLVLYKAFPECGGIVHTHSRWATSFAQAGVGVASLGTTQGDYFYVEIPCTREMTPEEIAGE
;
A
#
# COMPACT_ATOMS: atom_id res chain seq x y z
N MET A 1 1.93 -5.37 -15.62
CA MET A 1 3.12 -5.62 -14.76
C MET A 1 3.24 -4.47 -13.78
N VAL A 2 3.80 -4.72 -12.60
CA VAL A 2 3.99 -3.76 -11.50
C VAL A 2 5.42 -3.88 -11.01
N VAL A 3 6.05 -2.75 -10.68
CA VAL A 3 7.37 -2.71 -10.03
C VAL A 3 7.16 -2.43 -8.55
N ILE A 4 7.73 -3.25 -7.67
CA ILE A 4 7.55 -3.15 -6.22
C ILE A 4 8.89 -3.26 -5.48
N LYS A 5 8.94 -2.63 -4.31
CA LYS A 5 10.08 -2.69 -3.40
C LYS A 5 10.41 -4.15 -3.02
N PRO A 6 11.70 -4.50 -2.87
CA PRO A 6 12.11 -5.78 -2.30
C PRO A 6 11.82 -5.87 -0.79
N SER A 7 11.49 -7.07 -0.33
CA SER A 7 11.30 -7.37 1.10
C SER A 7 12.64 -7.44 1.83
N GLY A 8 12.70 -6.89 3.05
CA GLY A 8 13.85 -6.99 3.95
C GLY A 8 15.10 -6.18 3.54
N VAL A 9 15.06 -5.43 2.44
CA VAL A 9 16.17 -4.56 2.02
C VAL A 9 15.96 -3.15 2.63
N PRO A 10 16.95 -2.62 3.38
CA PRO A 10 16.90 -1.25 3.87
C PRO A 10 16.77 -0.25 2.72
N TYR A 11 16.07 0.86 2.95
CA TYR A 11 16.00 1.93 1.94
C TYR A 11 17.37 2.58 1.70
N ASP A 12 18.20 2.66 2.75
CA ASP A 12 19.56 3.17 2.61
C ASP A 12 20.40 2.20 1.77
N GLY A 13 20.94 2.69 0.66
CA GLY A 13 21.67 1.88 -0.32
C GLY A 13 20.79 1.07 -1.29
N MET A 14 19.46 1.17 -1.22
CA MET A 14 18.57 0.54 -2.20
C MET A 14 18.76 1.17 -3.59
N THR A 15 18.91 0.34 -4.60
CA THR A 15 19.09 0.77 -5.98
C THR A 15 17.90 0.39 -6.85
N ALA A 16 17.82 0.96 -8.05
CA ALA A 16 16.80 0.58 -9.03
C ALA A 16 16.88 -0.92 -9.41
N GLU A 17 18.07 -1.51 -9.38
CA GLU A 17 18.34 -2.92 -9.68
C GLU A 17 17.85 -3.86 -8.56
N ASP A 18 17.52 -3.33 -7.39
CA ASP A 18 16.93 -4.12 -6.30
C ASP A 18 15.41 -4.21 -6.39
N MET A 19 14.77 -3.45 -7.29
CA MET A 19 13.33 -3.49 -7.48
C MET A 19 12.90 -4.82 -8.11
N VAL A 20 11.69 -5.27 -7.75
CA VAL A 20 11.13 -6.54 -8.22
C VAL A 20 9.96 -6.25 -9.16
N VAL A 21 9.97 -6.87 -10.34
CA VAL A 21 8.87 -6.80 -11.30
C VAL A 21 7.96 -8.01 -11.10
N VAL A 22 6.67 -7.75 -10.90
CA VAL A 22 5.64 -8.78 -10.79
C VAL A 22 4.57 -8.60 -11.86
N ASP A 23 3.95 -9.68 -12.30
CA ASP A 23 2.72 -9.60 -13.09
C ASP A 23 1.51 -9.29 -12.20
N LEU A 24 0.32 -9.15 -12.79
CA LEU A 24 -0.88 -8.84 -12.02
C LEU A 24 -1.40 -10.04 -11.21
N ASP A 25 -0.90 -11.25 -11.46
CA ASP A 25 -1.26 -12.46 -10.72
C ASP A 25 -0.28 -12.75 -9.58
N GLY A 26 0.76 -11.91 -9.42
CA GLY A 26 1.73 -11.98 -8.34
C GLY A 26 2.95 -12.83 -8.64
N ASN A 27 3.10 -13.31 -9.87
CA ASN A 27 4.30 -14.04 -10.27
C ASN A 27 5.45 -13.05 -10.46
N VAL A 28 6.63 -13.39 -9.95
CA VAL A 28 7.85 -12.61 -10.18
C VAL A 28 8.28 -12.81 -11.63
N VAL A 29 8.36 -11.71 -12.37
CA VAL A 29 8.82 -11.66 -13.77
C VAL A 29 10.31 -11.35 -13.84
N GLU A 30 10.79 -10.44 -12.99
CA GLU A 30 12.18 -10.01 -12.95
C GLU A 30 12.57 -9.55 -11.53
N GLY A 31 13.83 -9.77 -11.15
CA GLY A 31 14.40 -9.32 -9.89
C GLY A 31 15.11 -10.44 -9.13
N LYS A 32 16.14 -10.08 -8.35
CA LYS A 32 16.93 -11.02 -7.53
C LYS A 32 16.37 -11.21 -6.12
N TRP A 33 15.51 -10.29 -5.67
CA TRP A 33 14.95 -10.26 -4.33
C TRP A 33 13.52 -10.79 -4.30
N LYS A 34 13.05 -11.14 -3.10
CA LYS A 34 11.63 -11.36 -2.87
C LYS A 34 10.89 -10.02 -2.92
N PRO A 35 9.71 -9.93 -3.56
CA PRO A 35 8.91 -8.72 -3.53
C PRO A 35 8.38 -8.46 -2.11
N SER A 36 7.89 -7.25 -1.84
CA SER A 36 7.29 -6.86 -0.56
C SER A 36 6.21 -7.86 -0.10
N SER A 37 6.07 -8.05 1.22
CA SER A 37 4.92 -8.78 1.78
C SER A 37 3.58 -8.15 1.42
N ASP A 38 3.56 -6.84 1.14
CA ASP A 38 2.36 -6.08 0.81
C ASP A 38 1.96 -6.19 -0.68
N THR A 39 2.72 -6.97 -1.47
CA THR A 39 2.47 -7.15 -2.91
C THR A 39 1.03 -7.56 -3.22
N PRO A 40 0.41 -8.55 -2.53
CA PRO A 40 -0.98 -8.94 -2.81
C PRO A 40 -1.95 -7.77 -2.69
N THR A 41 -1.81 -6.92 -1.66
CA THR A 41 -2.64 -5.73 -1.46
C THR A 41 -2.46 -4.74 -2.61
N HIS A 42 -1.22 -4.46 -3.02
CA HIS A 42 -0.96 -3.59 -4.17
C HIS A 42 -1.64 -4.11 -5.44
N LEU A 43 -1.55 -5.41 -5.73
CA LEU A 43 -2.14 -6.01 -6.91
C LEU A 43 -3.67 -5.95 -6.92
N VAL A 44 -4.31 -6.21 -5.77
CA VAL A 44 -5.77 -6.05 -5.62
C VAL A 44 -6.17 -4.61 -5.90
N LEU A 45 -5.43 -3.63 -5.36
CA LEU A 45 -5.72 -2.21 -5.59
C LEU A 45 -5.51 -1.79 -7.05
N TYR A 46 -4.44 -2.22 -7.72
CA TYR A 46 -4.26 -1.95 -9.15
C TYR A 46 -5.36 -2.57 -10.02
N LYS A 47 -5.85 -3.77 -9.67
CA LYS A 47 -6.98 -4.41 -10.36
C LYS A 47 -8.30 -3.67 -10.11
N ALA A 48 -8.54 -3.21 -8.88
CA ALA A 48 -9.76 -2.53 -8.48
C ALA A 48 -9.82 -1.06 -8.96
N PHE A 49 -8.66 -0.41 -9.10
CA PHE A 49 -8.54 1.01 -9.45
C PHE A 49 -7.63 1.18 -10.67
N PRO A 50 -8.16 1.04 -11.91
CA PRO A 50 -7.35 1.09 -13.13
C PRO A 50 -6.62 2.41 -13.38
N GLU A 51 -7.12 3.52 -12.82
CA GLU A 51 -6.50 4.85 -12.87
C GLU A 51 -5.30 4.99 -11.91
N CYS A 52 -5.08 4.02 -11.01
CA CYS A 52 -3.99 4.06 -10.04
C CYS A 52 -2.64 3.78 -10.72
N GLY A 53 -1.78 4.80 -10.80
CA GLY A 53 -0.43 4.69 -11.37
C GLY A 53 0.68 4.38 -10.36
N GLY A 54 0.38 4.41 -9.05
CA GLY A 54 1.37 4.20 -8.00
C GLY A 54 0.73 4.11 -6.60
N ILE A 55 1.33 3.30 -5.72
CA ILE A 55 0.85 3.07 -4.36
C ILE A 55 2.01 3.25 -3.39
N VAL A 56 1.75 3.96 -2.28
CA VAL A 56 2.68 4.14 -1.17
C VAL A 56 2.05 3.56 0.09
N HIS A 57 2.76 2.65 0.75
CA HIS A 57 2.40 2.11 2.06
C HIS A 57 3.41 2.56 3.12
N THR A 58 2.94 3.11 4.23
CA THR A 58 3.77 3.54 5.36
C THR A 58 3.06 3.33 6.69
N HIS A 59 3.84 3.28 7.76
CA HIS A 59 3.35 3.45 9.14
C HIS A 59 3.73 4.84 9.65
N SER A 60 3.30 5.89 8.94
CA SER A 60 3.57 7.27 9.37
C SER A 60 2.81 7.59 10.66
N ARG A 61 3.53 8.14 11.65
CA ARG A 61 3.09 8.19 13.05
C ARG A 61 1.64 8.64 13.24
N TRP A 62 1.27 9.79 12.68
CA TRP A 62 -0.05 10.37 12.88
C TRP A 62 -1.15 9.61 12.13
N ALA A 63 -0.93 9.22 10.87
CA ALA A 63 -1.91 8.43 10.13
C ALA A 63 -2.15 7.07 10.79
N THR A 64 -1.10 6.44 11.32
CA THR A 64 -1.21 5.20 12.09
C THR A 64 -1.99 5.39 13.39
N SER A 65 -1.89 6.55 14.07
CA SER A 65 -2.73 6.82 15.25
C SER A 65 -4.22 6.88 14.92
N PHE A 66 -4.61 7.51 13.79
CA PHE A 66 -6.01 7.51 13.34
C PHE A 66 -6.49 6.11 12.95
N ALA A 67 -5.67 5.34 12.23
CA ALA A 67 -5.99 3.97 11.86
C ALA A 67 -6.16 3.06 13.09
N GLN A 68 -5.28 3.17 14.09
CA GLN A 68 -5.39 2.42 15.34
C GLN A 68 -6.61 2.84 16.19
N ALA A 69 -7.06 4.08 16.06
CA ALA A 69 -8.28 4.56 16.69
C ALA A 69 -9.56 4.13 15.95
N GLY A 70 -9.45 3.58 14.73
CA GLY A 70 -10.60 3.18 13.90
C GLY A 70 -11.40 4.37 13.37
N VAL A 71 -10.78 5.54 13.20
CA VAL A 71 -11.47 6.79 12.86
C VAL A 71 -10.89 7.38 11.57
N GLY A 72 -11.77 7.79 10.65
CA GLY A 72 -11.38 8.51 9.43
C GLY A 72 -10.87 9.93 9.71
N VAL A 73 -10.19 10.52 8.72
CA VAL A 73 -9.64 11.88 8.85
C VAL A 73 -10.54 12.87 8.14
N ALA A 74 -11.38 13.57 8.91
CA ALA A 74 -12.28 14.59 8.39
C ALA A 74 -11.52 15.74 7.73
N SER A 75 -12.08 16.28 6.63
CA SER A 75 -11.49 17.43 5.94
C SER A 75 -11.82 18.71 6.69
N LEU A 76 -10.84 19.24 7.42
CA LEU A 76 -10.99 20.41 8.31
C LEU A 76 -10.22 21.65 7.85
N GLY A 77 -9.62 21.61 6.66
CA GLY A 77 -8.84 22.74 6.14
C GLY A 77 -8.49 22.59 4.66
N THR A 78 -8.09 23.70 4.04
CA THR A 78 -7.77 23.76 2.60
C THR A 78 -6.63 22.82 2.23
N THR A 79 -5.61 22.70 3.09
CA THR A 79 -4.49 21.78 2.86
C THR A 79 -4.94 20.34 2.66
N GLN A 80 -5.99 19.87 3.34
CA GLN A 80 -6.54 18.55 3.04
C GLN A 80 -7.36 18.58 1.76
N GLY A 81 -8.21 19.59 1.59
CA GLY A 81 -9.04 19.77 0.39
C GLY A 81 -8.27 19.85 -0.93
N ASP A 82 -7.00 20.27 -0.90
CA ASP A 82 -6.13 20.30 -2.09
C ASP A 82 -5.78 18.89 -2.62
N TYR A 83 -5.78 17.87 -1.75
CA TYR A 83 -5.36 16.50 -2.07
C TYR A 83 -6.46 15.45 -1.91
N PHE A 84 -7.38 15.65 -0.96
CA PHE A 84 -8.44 14.72 -0.60
C PHE A 84 -9.78 15.46 -0.52
N TYR A 85 -10.68 15.17 -1.46
CA TYR A 85 -11.93 15.90 -1.64
C TYR A 85 -13.07 15.43 -0.72
N VAL A 86 -12.79 14.42 0.10
CA VAL A 86 -13.70 13.85 1.09
C VAL A 86 -12.90 13.51 2.36
N GLU A 87 -13.59 13.04 3.40
CA GLU A 87 -12.93 12.37 4.53
C GLU A 87 -12.02 11.24 4.00
N ILE A 88 -10.81 11.13 4.56
CA ILE A 88 -9.97 9.95 4.31
C ILE A 88 -10.54 8.82 5.14
N PRO A 89 -11.17 7.79 4.52
CA PRO A 89 -11.89 6.79 5.28
C PRO A 89 -10.94 5.87 6.04
N CYS A 90 -11.35 5.45 7.23
CA CYS A 90 -10.76 4.30 7.92
C CYS A 90 -11.57 3.06 7.57
N THR A 91 -10.91 1.97 7.18
CA THR A 91 -11.59 0.69 6.94
C THR A 91 -12.17 0.15 8.23
N ARG A 92 -13.21 -0.69 8.13
CA ARG A 92 -13.68 -1.47 9.28
C ARG A 92 -12.60 -2.45 9.77
N GLU A 93 -12.81 -2.98 10.96
CA GLU A 93 -12.05 -4.12 11.45
C GLU A 93 -12.27 -5.33 10.51
N MET A 94 -11.17 -6.04 10.24
CA MET A 94 -11.23 -7.34 9.58
C MET A 94 -11.81 -8.37 10.57
N THR A 95 -12.61 -9.29 10.04
CA THR A 95 -13.08 -10.45 10.78
C THR A 95 -11.92 -11.42 11.03
N PRO A 96 -12.00 -12.29 12.06
CA PRO A 96 -11.01 -13.34 12.28
C PRO A 96 -10.75 -14.21 11.04
N GLU A 97 -11.78 -14.52 10.26
CA GLU A 97 -11.71 -15.29 9.02
C GLU A 97 -10.88 -14.56 7.95
N GLU A 98 -11.13 -13.26 7.76
CA GLU A 98 -10.37 -12.43 6.84
C GLU A 98 -8.90 -12.29 7.25
N ILE A 99 -8.60 -12.26 8.55
CA ILE A 99 -7.22 -12.21 9.07
C ILE A 99 -6.51 -13.56 8.86
N ALA A 100 -7.23 -14.67 8.99
CA ALA A 100 -6.71 -16.01 8.72
C ALA A 100 -6.43 -16.25 7.22
N GLY A 101 -7.00 -15.41 6.34
CA GLY A 101 -6.86 -15.53 4.89
C GLY A 101 -7.82 -16.57 4.28
N GLU A 102 -8.97 -16.78 4.92
CA GLU A 102 -10.05 -17.68 4.48
C GLU A 102 -11.13 -16.97 3.65
#